data_AF-A0A8S3Z633-F1
#
_entry.id   AF-A0A8S3Z633-F1
#
_cell.length_a   1.000
_cell.length_b   1.000
_cell.length_c   1.000
_cell.angle_alpha   90.00
_cell.angle_beta   90.00
_cell.angle_gamma   90.00
#
_symmetry.space_group_name_H-M   'P 1'
#
loop_
_entity.id
_entity.type
_entity.pdbx_description
1 polymer ?
#
loop_
_entity_poly.entity_id
_entity_poly.type
_entity_poly.pdbx_seq_one_letter_code
_entity_poly.pdbx_strand_id
1 'polypeptide(L)'
;YSEKRGISTQHLKVRPKYNSVDLTQVELTTNTNAGSNKENPLRRYLFASKSGGDNVSVITYTEGMKRARERQNIYQFKEVADTFKLVFVVPSGYGSRYITVDPSSVLSLQE
;
A
#
# COMPACT_ATOMS: atom_id res chain seq x y z
N TYR A 1 -27.64 40.96 -42.68
CA TYR A 1 -26.52 40.07 -42.30
C TYR A 1 -26.84 39.42 -40.97
N SER A 2 -27.07 38.11 -40.97
CA SER A 2 -27.42 37.31 -39.78
C SER A 2 -26.18 36.51 -39.38
N GLU A 3 -25.54 36.89 -38.28
CA GLU A 3 -24.45 36.12 -37.70
C GLU A 3 -25.02 34.94 -36.90
N LYS A 4 -24.98 33.75 -37.49
CA LYS A 4 -25.16 32.51 -36.75
C LYS A 4 -23.91 32.27 -35.92
N ARG A 5 -23.94 32.63 -34.63
CA ARG A 5 -22.95 32.18 -33.65
C ARG A 5 -23.11 30.67 -33.48
N GLY A 6 -22.19 29.91 -34.09
CA GLY A 6 -22.08 28.47 -33.87
C GLY A 6 -21.77 28.21 -32.40
N ILE A 7 -22.69 27.56 -31.70
CA ILE A 7 -22.45 27.01 -30.36
C ILE A 7 -21.54 25.81 -30.58
N SER A 8 -20.23 25.98 -30.39
CA SER A 8 -19.32 24.85 -30.30
C SER A 8 -19.62 24.14 -28.99
N THR A 9 -20.40 23.07 -29.04
CA THR A 9 -20.50 22.08 -27.96
C THR A 9 -19.15 21.36 -27.86
N GLN A 10 -18.17 22.01 -27.23
CA GLN A 10 -16.99 21.32 -26.73
C GLN A 10 -17.48 20.36 -25.63
N HIS A 11 -17.75 19.12 -26.00
CA HIS A 11 -17.81 18.02 -25.05
C HIS A 11 -16.45 17.98 -24.35
N LEU A 12 -16.35 18.58 -23.17
CA LEU A 12 -15.22 18.39 -22.28
C LEU A 12 -15.10 16.88 -22.05
N LYS A 13 -14.09 16.24 -22.64
CA LYS A 13 -13.73 14.85 -22.33
C LYS A 13 -13.53 14.81 -20.82
N VAL A 14 -14.45 14.16 -20.11
CA VAL A 14 -14.36 13.92 -18.68
C VAL A 14 -13.07 13.13 -18.47
N ARG A 15 -12.00 13.81 -18.08
CA ARG A 15 -10.75 13.14 -17.71
C ARG A 15 -11.09 12.34 -16.46
N PRO A 16 -10.80 11.03 -16.42
CA PRO A 16 -10.97 10.28 -15.19
C PRO A 16 -10.14 10.95 -14.10
N LYS A 17 -10.78 11.34 -13.01
CA LYS A 17 -10.10 11.92 -11.85
C LYS A 17 -9.47 10.76 -11.09
N TYR A 18 -8.27 10.36 -11.51
CA TYR A 18 -7.51 9.33 -10.81
C TYR A 18 -6.99 9.89 -9.49
N ASN A 19 -7.38 9.27 -8.38
CA ASN A 19 -6.76 9.50 -7.07
C ASN A 19 -5.53 8.59 -6.96
N SER A 20 -4.45 8.92 -7.65
CA SER A 20 -3.19 8.19 -7.57
C SER A 20 -2.39 8.66 -6.35
N VAL A 21 -2.12 7.76 -5.41
CA VAL A 21 -1.24 8.00 -4.27
C VAL A 21 -0.02 7.09 -4.42
N ASP A 22 1.17 7.67 -4.27
CA ASP A 22 2.42 6.90 -4.36
C ASP A 22 2.68 6.16 -3.04
N LEU A 23 3.29 4.97 -3.10
CA LEU A 23 3.67 4.20 -1.91
C LEU A 23 4.57 5.02 -0.96
N THR A 24 5.44 5.88 -1.51
CA THR A 24 6.32 6.75 -0.71
C THR A 24 5.57 7.85 0.05
N GLN A 25 4.33 8.14 -0.32
CA GLN A 25 3.48 9.12 0.37
C GLN A 25 2.69 8.50 1.53
N VAL A 26 2.52 7.17 1.51
CA VAL A 26 1.78 6.45 2.55
C VAL A 26 2.68 5.75 3.55
N GLU A 27 3.91 5.38 3.15
CA GLU A 27 4.87 4.73 4.02
C GLU A 27 6.14 5.54 4.20
N LEU A 28 6.47 5.82 5.47
CA LEU A 28 7.66 6.54 5.88
C LEU A 28 8.71 5.54 6.35
N THR A 29 9.73 5.29 5.52
CA THR A 29 10.87 4.43 5.89
C THR A 29 11.89 5.21 6.73
N THR A 30 12.46 4.61 7.77
CA THR A 30 13.40 5.32 8.67
C THR A 30 14.80 5.53 8.07
N ASN A 31 15.16 4.76 7.04
CA ASN A 31 16.52 4.74 6.46
C ASN A 31 16.75 5.72 5.30
N THR A 32 15.86 6.70 5.10
CA THR A 32 16.07 7.74 4.08
C THR A 32 17.08 8.76 4.60
N ASN A 33 18.34 8.60 4.18
CA ASN A 33 19.29 9.69 4.16
C ASN A 33 18.60 10.91 3.51
N ALA A 34 18.51 11.97 4.30
CA ALA A 34 17.72 13.16 4.03
C ALA A 34 18.02 13.74 2.63
N GLY A 35 16.99 13.89 1.80
CA GLY A 35 17.03 14.81 0.65
C GLY A 35 16.56 14.25 -0.70
N SER A 36 16.42 12.93 -0.86
CA SER A 36 16.00 12.34 -2.14
C SER A 36 14.90 11.29 -1.95
N ASN A 37 13.65 11.69 -2.18
CA ASN A 37 12.48 10.79 -2.28
C ASN A 37 12.62 9.73 -3.40
N LYS A 38 13.74 9.69 -4.15
CA LYS A 38 13.96 8.78 -5.28
C LYS A 38 14.42 7.38 -4.89
N GLU A 39 14.93 7.19 -3.66
CA GLU A 39 15.46 5.89 -3.23
C GLU A 39 14.66 5.28 -2.07
N ASN A 40 13.33 5.25 -2.16
CA ASN A 40 12.58 4.40 -1.24
C ASN A 40 12.92 2.93 -1.56
N PRO A 41 13.47 2.16 -0.60
CA PRO A 41 13.91 0.78 -0.83
C PRO A 41 12.78 -0.10 -1.34
N LEU A 42 11.55 0.08 -0.84
CA LEU A 42 10.37 -0.67 -1.26
C LEU A 42 10.05 -0.45 -2.74
N ARG A 43 10.24 0.78 -3.23
CA ARG A 43 10.03 1.13 -4.63
C ARG A 43 10.98 0.32 -5.52
N ARG A 44 12.26 0.23 -5.16
CA ARG A 44 13.26 -0.52 -5.94
C ARG A 44 12.87 -2.00 -6.05
N TYR A 45 12.49 -2.64 -4.95
CA TYR A 45 12.11 -4.05 -4.95
C TYR A 45 10.83 -4.33 -5.76
N LEU A 46 9.81 -3.48 -5.60
CA LEU A 46 8.55 -3.63 -6.32
C LEU A 46 8.71 -3.44 -7.83
N PHE A 47 9.70 -2.70 -8.32
CA PHE A 47 9.94 -2.57 -9.76
C PHE A 47 10.96 -3.56 -10.32
N ALA A 48 11.97 -3.94 -9.54
CA ALA A 48 13.07 -4.79 -10.02
C ALA A 48 12.69 -6.28 -10.18
N SER A 49 11.82 -6.81 -9.32
CA SER A 49 11.54 -8.25 -9.25
C SER A 49 10.06 -8.57 -9.38
N LYS A 50 9.70 -9.69 -9.99
CA LYS A 50 8.29 -10.15 -10.10
C LYS A 50 7.68 -10.53 -8.75
N SER A 51 8.48 -11.14 -7.88
CA SER A 51 8.09 -11.50 -6.51
C SER A 51 9.29 -11.43 -5.59
N GLY A 52 9.04 -11.30 -4.29
CA GLY A 52 10.09 -11.25 -3.29
C GLY A 52 9.61 -10.68 -1.97
N GLY A 53 10.54 -10.24 -1.14
CA GLY A 53 10.25 -9.57 0.12
C GLY A 53 11.49 -8.95 0.73
N ASP A 54 11.28 -8.04 1.66
CA ASP A 54 12.35 -7.41 2.44
C ASP A 54 11.85 -6.96 3.82
N ASN A 55 12.77 -6.80 4.75
CA ASN A 55 12.51 -6.26 6.07
C ASN A 55 12.83 -4.77 6.07
N VAL A 56 11.81 -3.93 6.23
CA VAL A 56 11.96 -2.48 6.21
C VAL A 56 11.47 -1.88 7.51
N SER A 57 12.28 -1.00 8.09
CA SER A 57 11.87 -0.23 9.25
C SER A 57 11.09 1.00 8.80
N VAL A 58 9.88 1.15 9.36
CA VAL A 58 8.93 2.20 9.00
C VAL A 58 8.41 2.92 10.23
N ILE A 59 8.06 4.19 10.05
CA ILE A 59 7.36 4.99 11.05
C ILE A 59 5.86 4.73 10.88
N THR A 60 5.24 4.16 11.92
CA THR A 60 3.79 3.99 11.98
C THR A 60 3.21 5.02 12.93
N TYR A 61 2.16 5.71 12.49
CA TYR A 61 1.41 6.61 13.35
C TYR A 61 0.31 5.86 14.11
N THR A 62 0.18 6.17 15.40
CA THR A 62 -0.84 5.63 16.30
C THR A 62 -1.64 6.77 16.93
N GLU A 63 -2.81 6.46 17.50
CA GLU A 63 -3.65 7.44 18.20
C GLU A 63 -4.10 8.63 17.31
N GLY A 64 -4.53 8.34 16.07
CA GLY A 64 -5.04 9.37 15.16
C GLY A 64 -3.96 10.39 14.75
N MET A 65 -2.78 9.91 14.36
CA MET A 65 -1.62 10.72 13.95
C MET A 65 -0.92 11.51 15.05
N LYS A 66 -1.29 11.33 16.33
CA LYS A 66 -0.67 12.05 17.45
C LYS A 66 0.69 11.50 17.88
N ARG A 67 0.91 10.19 17.70
CA ARG A 67 2.15 9.51 18.08
C ARG A 67 2.73 8.79 16.88
N ALA A 68 4.05 8.80 16.79
CA ALA A 68 4.81 8.07 15.79
C ALA A 68 5.72 7.07 16.51
N ARG A 69 5.79 5.85 15.98
CA ARG A 69 6.71 4.83 16.48
C ARG A 69 7.39 4.16 15.31
N GLU A 70 8.68 3.89 15.45
CA GLU A 70 9.39 3.04 14.52
C GLU A 70 8.99 1.58 14.74
N ARG A 71 8.77 0.86 13.65
CA ARG A 71 8.43 -0.56 13.64
C ARG A 71 9.10 -1.23 12.45
N GLN A 72 9.68 -2.40 12.70
CA GLN A 72 10.15 -3.25 11.62
C GLN A 72 8.97 -4.01 11.01
N ASN A 73 8.84 -3.93 9.69
CA ASN A 73 7.83 -4.65 8.91
C ASN A 73 8.52 -5.61 7.94
N ILE A 74 7.88 -6.76 7.72
CA ILE A 74 8.25 -7.74 6.71
C ILE A 74 7.29 -7.53 5.53
N TYR A 75 7.84 -7.10 4.40
CA TYR A 75 7.12 -6.93 3.15
C TYR A 75 7.28 -8.18 2.31
N GLN A 76 6.17 -8.66 1.75
CA GLN A 76 6.16 -9.75 0.78
C GLN A 76 5.33 -9.29 -0.41
N PHE A 77 5.82 -9.50 -1.62
CA PHE A 77 5.10 -9.11 -2.82
C PHE A 77 5.13 -10.20 -3.88
N LYS A 78 4.05 -10.25 -4.66
CA LYS A 78 3.90 -11.19 -5.75
C LYS A 78 3.16 -10.53 -6.91
N GLU A 79 3.71 -10.68 -8.11
CA GLU A 79 3.05 -10.32 -9.36
C GLU A 79 1.83 -11.19 -9.61
N VAL A 80 0.75 -10.53 -10.03
CA VAL A 80 -0.51 -11.14 -10.40
C VAL A 80 -0.69 -10.93 -11.90
N ALA A 81 -0.67 -12.03 -12.65
CA ALA A 81 -0.96 -12.07 -14.08
C ALA A 81 -0.22 -10.99 -14.91
N ASP A 82 1.05 -10.72 -14.59
CA ASP A 82 1.89 -9.71 -15.27
C ASP A 82 1.28 -8.29 -15.34
N THR A 83 0.30 -7.97 -14.48
CA THR A 83 -0.42 -6.68 -14.52
C THR A 83 -0.14 -5.79 -13.32
N PHE A 84 -0.20 -6.34 -12.11
CA PHE A 84 0.08 -5.61 -10.88
C PHE A 84 0.77 -6.52 -9.86
N LYS A 85 1.35 -5.90 -8.83
CA LYS A 85 1.95 -6.62 -7.71
C LYS A 85 1.11 -6.42 -6.47
N LEU A 86 0.73 -7.52 -5.84
CA LEU A 86 0.08 -7.51 -4.54
C LEU A 86 1.17 -7.52 -3.47
N VAL A 87 1.06 -6.62 -2.49
CA VAL A 87 1.99 -6.50 -1.37
C VAL A 87 1.26 -6.85 -0.08
N PHE A 88 1.86 -7.73 0.70
CA PHE A 88 1.42 -8.12 2.03
C PHE A 88 2.48 -7.70 3.04
N VAL A 89 2.04 -7.08 4.13
CA VAL A 89 2.94 -6.48 5.14
C VAL A 89 2.56 -7.00 6.51
N VAL A 90 3.51 -7.58 7.22
CA VAL A 90 3.33 -8.01 8.61
C VAL A 90 4.38 -7.35 9.50
N PRO A 91 4.03 -6.93 10.73
CA PRO A 91 5.02 -6.46 11.68
C PRO A 91 6.01 -7.60 12.03
N SER A 92 7.29 -7.29 12.15
CA SER A 92 8.26 -8.25 12.66
C SER A 92 7.89 -8.68 14.09
N GLY A 93 7.94 -9.99 14.36
CA GLY A 93 7.58 -10.58 15.65
C GLY A 93 6.07 -10.76 15.92
N TYR A 94 5.19 -10.24 15.06
CA TYR A 94 3.73 -10.37 15.20
C TYR A 94 3.07 -10.79 13.86
N GLY A 95 1.87 -11.39 13.90
CA GLY A 95 1.12 -11.72 12.68
C GLY A 95 1.64 -12.91 11.86
N SER A 96 2.77 -13.52 12.24
CA SER A 96 3.28 -14.77 11.65
C SER A 96 2.59 -16.02 12.19
N ARG A 97 1.85 -15.88 13.30
CA ARG A 97 1.04 -16.94 13.90
C ARG A 97 -0.39 -16.46 13.98
N TYR A 98 -1.32 -17.37 13.75
CA TYR A 98 -2.74 -17.14 13.92
C TYR A 98 -3.31 -18.22 14.84
N ILE A 99 -4.31 -17.85 15.62
CA ILE A 99 -5.02 -18.79 16.49
C ILE A 99 -6.12 -19.42 15.64
N THR A 100 -6.14 -20.75 15.60
CA THR A 100 -7.27 -21.51 15.04
C THR A 100 -8.04 -22.11 16.20
N VAL A 101 -9.36 -22.00 16.14
CA VAL A 101 -10.21 -22.75 17.06
C VAL A 101 -10.34 -24.15 16.49
N ASP A 102 -9.98 -25.15 17.29
CA ASP A 102 -10.22 -26.53 16.93
C ASP A 102 -11.74 -26.79 16.94
N PRO A 103 -12.35 -27.18 15.81
CA PRO A 103 -13.81 -27.37 15.75
C PRO A 103 -14.33 -28.36 16.80
N SER A 104 -13.53 -29.35 17.21
CA SER A 104 -13.89 -30.30 18.27
C SER A 104 -14.05 -29.67 19.66
N SER A 105 -13.35 -28.56 19.93
CA SER A 105 -13.39 -27.89 21.24
C SER A 105 -14.60 -26.97 21.45
N VAL A 106 -15.32 -26.64 20.37
CA VAL A 106 -16.56 -25.85 20.43
C VAL A 106 -17.77 -26.73 20.77
N LEU A 107 -17.74 -28.00 20.36
CA LEU A 107 -18.81 -28.96 20.61
C LEU A 107 -18.91 -29.36 22.09
N SER A 108 -17.78 -29.38 22.81
CA SER A 108 -17.72 -29.71 24.25
C SER A 108 -18.21 -28.59 25.18
N LEU A 109 -18.58 -27.42 24.65
CA LEU A 109 -19.13 -26.30 25.42
C LEU A 109 -20.66 -26.17 25.29
N GLN A 110 -21.30 -27.11 24.59
CA GLN A 110 -22.76 -27.14 24.38
C GLN A 110 -23.47 -28.27 25.17
N GLU A 111 -22.75 -29.03 25.99
CA GLU A 111 -23.29 -29.97 26.99
C GLU A 111 -23.10 -29.42 28.41
#